data_AF-A0A1A2Z8A4-F1
#
_entry.id   AF-A0A1A2Z8A4-F1
#
_cell.length_a   1.000
_cell.length_b   1.000
_cell.length_c   1.000
_cell.angle_alpha   90.00
_cell.angle_beta   90.00
_cell.angle_gamma   90.00
#
_symmetry.space_group_name_H-M   'P 1'
#
loop_
_entity.id
_entity.type
_entity.pdbx_description
1 polymer ?
#
loop_
_entity_poly.entity_id
_entity_poly.type
_entity_poly.pdbx_seq_one_letter_code
_entity_poly.pdbx_strand_id
1 'polypeptide(L)' 'MTVPVIYVSLPEMSLTSAVVSYSSAGTASPDSVKVHSPVSDVTVTIDSDGFIVDYPGLAERI' A
#
# COMPACT_ATOMS: atom_id res chain seq x y z
N MET A 1 -10.38 6.00 -2.36
CA MET A 1 -9.76 7.30 -2.70
C MET A 1 -8.56 7.06 -3.60
N THR A 2 -8.33 7.93 -4.57
CA THR A 2 -7.12 7.92 -5.41
C THR A 2 -6.16 9.01 -4.94
N VAL A 3 -4.86 8.71 -4.93
CA VAL A 3 -3.80 9.60 -4.46
C VAL A 3 -2.66 9.61 -5.48
N PRO A 4 -2.18 10.77 -5.94
CA PRO A 4 -0.95 10.85 -6.71
C PRO A 4 0.26 10.60 -5.80
N VAL A 5 1.12 9.67 -6.20
CA VAL A 5 2.31 9.23 -5.46
C VAL A 5 3.52 9.27 -6.38
N ILE A 6 4.69 9.57 -5.82
CA ILE A 6 5.97 9.43 -6.50
C ILE A 6 6.62 8.12 -6.06
N TYR A 7 6.87 7.23 -7.01
CA TYR A 7 7.68 6.03 -6.81
C TYR A 7 9.16 6.40 -6.91
N VAL A 8 9.93 5.98 -5.92
CA VAL A 8 11.40 6.05 -5.91
C VAL A 8 11.93 4.63 -6.03
N SER A 9 12.56 4.30 -7.16
CA SER A 9 13.16 2.98 -7.36
C SER A 9 14.61 3.00 -6.90
N LEU A 10 14.96 2.07 -6.01
CA LEU A 10 16.31 1.89 -5.51
C LEU A 10 16.94 0.62 -6.12
N PRO A 11 18.26 0.59 -6.32
CA PRO A 11 19.23 1.65 -5.98
C PRO A 11 19.37 2.77 -7.01
N GLU A 12 18.69 2.69 -8.16
CA GLU A 12 18.89 3.61 -9.29
C GLU A 12 18.44 5.06 -9.02
N MET A 13 17.73 5.29 -7.90
CA MET A 13 17.18 6.59 -7.49
C MET A 13 16.30 7.24 -8.57
N SER A 14 15.61 6.43 -9.36
CA SER A 14 14.72 6.92 -10.40
C SER A 14 13.33 7.27 -9.85
N LEU A 15 12.72 8.32 -10.39
CA LEU A 15 11.43 8.85 -9.96
C LEU A 15 10.36 8.63 -11.02
N THR A 16 9.18 8.15 -10.62
CA THR A 16 8.02 8.01 -11.52
C THR A 16 6.74 8.42 -10.80
N SER A 17 5.91 9.25 -11.42
CA SER A 17 4.57 9.58 -10.90
C SER A 17 3.57 8.48 -11.22
N ALA A 18 2.76 8.09 -10.25
CA ALA A 18 1.64 7.18 -10.45
C ALA A 18 0.44 7.57 -9.59
N VAL A 19 -0.74 7.08 -9.96
CA VAL A 19 -1.94 7.18 -9.14
C VAL A 19 -2.15 5.86 -8.42
N VAL A 20 -2.30 5.91 -7.09
CA VAL A 20 -2.58 4.74 -6.26
C VAL A 20 -3.98 4.87 -5.69
N SER A 21 -4.75 3.79 -5.73
CA SER A 21 -6.10 3.74 -5.15
C SER A 21 -6.06 3.01 -3.82
N TYR A 22 -6.68 3.61 -2.81
CA TYR A 22 -6.85 3.06 -1.48
C TYR A 22 -8.33 2.94 -1.15
N SER A 23 -8.75 1.81 -0.59
CA SER A 23 -10.10 1.65 -0.04
C SER A 23 -10.08 0.80 1.22
N SER A 24 -11.03 1.03 2.12
CA SER A 24 -11.21 0.15 3.27
C SER A 24 -11.66 -1.23 2.78
N ALA A 25 -11.18 -2.29 3.43
CA ALA A 25 -11.60 -3.66 3.09
C ALA A 25 -13.02 -4.01 3.57
N GLY A 26 -13.66 -3.13 4.36
CA GLY A 26 -15.01 -3.27 4.89
C GLY A 26 -15.05 -3.27 6.42
N THR A 27 -16.24 -3.24 7.01
CA THR A 27 -16.42 -3.17 8.47
C THR A 27 -16.03 -4.44 9.22
N ALA A 28 -15.93 -5.57 8.52
CA ALA A 28 -15.48 -6.85 9.08
C ALA A 28 -13.95 -6.94 9.22
N SER A 29 -13.20 -6.02 8.59
CA SER A 29 -11.74 -6.00 8.59
C SER A 29 -11.26 -4.53 8.68
N PRO A 30 -11.43 -3.89 9.84
CA PRO A 30 -11.10 -2.47 10.04
C PRO A 30 -9.60 -2.20 9.85
N ASP A 31 -8.77 -3.21 10.12
CA ASP A 31 -7.31 -3.15 10.05
C ASP A 31 -6.77 -3.49 8.65
N SER A 32 -7.64 -3.50 7.63
CA SER A 32 -7.29 -3.91 6.27
C SER A 32 -7.62 -2.84 5.24
N VAL A 33 -6.63 -2.54 4.40
CA VAL A 33 -6.72 -1.53 3.34
C VAL A 33 -6.42 -2.19 2.00
N LYS A 34 -7.35 -2.08 1.05
CA LYS A 34 -7.12 -2.47 -0.34
C LYS A 34 -6.28 -1.40 -1.01
N VAL A 35 -5.18 -1.83 -1.62
CA VAL A 35 -4.24 -0.98 -2.35
C VAL A 35 -4.17 -1.49 -3.78
N HIS A 36 -4.58 -0.64 -4.72
CA HIS A 36 -4.38 -0.86 -6.15
C HIS A 36 -3.37 0.15 -6.68
N SER A 37 -2.23 -0.36 -7.14
CA SER A 37 -1.06 0.40 -7.54
C SER A 37 -0.42 -0.21 -8.79
N PRO A 38 0.50 0.50 -9.48
CA PRO A 38 1.18 -0.06 -10.65
C PRO A 38 1.97 -1.34 -10.37
N VAL A 39 2.38 -1.55 -9.13
CA VAL A 39 3.25 -2.67 -8.72
C VAL A 39 2.50 -3.78 -7.99
N SER A 40 1.26 -3.54 -7.55
CA SER A 40 0.49 -4.47 -6.73
C SER A 40 -0.99 -4.12 -6.66
N ASP A 41 -1.83 -5.16 -6.62
CA ASP A 41 -3.26 -5.11 -6.29
C ASP A 41 -3.52 -6.09 -5.14
N VAL A 42 -3.49 -5.60 -3.90
CA VAL A 42 -3.53 -6.44 -2.71
C VAL A 42 -4.30 -5.80 -1.56
N THR A 43 -4.59 -6.59 -0.53
CA THR A 43 -5.06 -6.09 0.76
C THR A 43 -3.89 -6.08 1.74
N VAL A 44 -3.59 -4.90 2.26
CA VAL A 44 -2.54 -4.64 3.25
C VAL A 44 -3.16 -4.63 4.64
N THR A 45 -2.46 -5.20 5.63
CA THR A 45 -2.88 -5.16 7.03
C THR A 45 -2.10 -4.07 7.77
N ILE A 46 -2.81 -3.28 8.57
CA ILE A 46 -2.25 -2.17 9.36
C ILE A 46 -2.51 -2.36 10.85
N ASP A 47 -1.75 -1.69 11.71
CA ASP A 47 -2.07 -1.57 13.13
C ASP A 47 -2.94 -0.33 13.41
N SER A 48 -3.22 -0.10 14.70
CA SER A 48 -4.08 1.00 15.15
C SER A 48 -3.53 2.40 14.83
N ASP A 49 -2.22 2.52 14.60
CA ASP A 49 -1.56 3.77 14.26
C ASP A 49 -1.43 3.94 12.73
N GLY A 50 -1.85 2.93 11.96
CA GLY A 50 -1.80 2.92 10.51
C GLY A 50 -0.47 2.43 9.92
N PHE A 51 0.41 1.84 10.73
CA PHE A 51 1.62 1.21 10.20
C PHE A 51 1.32 -0.15 9.59
N ILE A 52 2.02 -0.46 8.50
CA ILE A 52 1.90 -1.75 7.82
C ILE A 52 2.43 -2.85 8.73
N VAL A 53 1.59 -3.86 8.95
CA VAL A 53 1.95 -5.13 9.59
C VAL A 53 2.36 -6.13 8.51
N ASP A 54 1.55 -6.25 7.47
CA ASP A 54 1.79 -7.16 6.35
C ASP A 54 1.37 -6.52 5.02
N TYR A 55 2.27 -6.61 4.06
CA TYR A 55 2.06 -6.28 2.65
C TYR A 55 2.36 -7.54 1.82
N PRO A 56 1.31 -8.34 1.52
CA PRO A 56 1.48 -9.62 0.85
C PRO A 56 2.30 -9.53 -0.44
N GLY A 57 3.38 -10.31 -0.50
CA GLY A 57 4.28 -10.38 -1.67
C GLY A 57 5.31 -9.25 -1.77
N LEU A 58 5.32 -8.29 -0.84
CA LEU A 58 6.26 -7.17 -0.84
C LEU A 58 7.02 -6.99 0.46
N ALA A 59 6.35 -7.04 1.61
CA ALA A 59 6.99 -6.79 2.90
C ALA A 59 6.18 -7.36 4.07
N GLU A 60 6.88 -7.76 5.13
CA GLU A 60 6.31 -8.14 6.42
C GLU A 60 7.08 -7.41 7.53
N ARG A 61 6.39 -6.98 8.58
CA ARG A 61 7.03 -6.34 9.75
C ARG A 61 7.70 -7.41 10.63
N ILE A 62 8.99 -7.23 10.93
CA ILE A 62 9.78 -8.07 11.85
C ILE A 62 9.75 -7.56 13.29
#